data_AF-A0A7L4PAM5-F1
#
_entry.id   AF-A0A7L4PAM5-F1
#
_cell.length_a   1.000
_cell.length_b   1.000
_cell.length_c   1.000
_cell.angle_alpha   90.00
_cell.angle_beta   90.00
_cell.angle_gamma   90.00
#
_symmetry.space_group_name_H-M   'P 1'
#
loop_
_entity.id
_entity.type
_entity.pdbx_description
1 polymer ?
#
loop_
_entity_poly.entity_id
_entity_poly.type
_entity_poly.pdbx_seq_one_letter_code
_entity_poly.pdbx_strand_id
1 'polypeptide(L)'
;MSSAEERLIKALENPKLQEALADLAERADILRDLVNTLWEFKRSGVLDDLLNAAATLRFFTEGILSKDFMEKVAKLQDVALVAGVNMAQDVAKVDCLTHAVAAADADKQVGLMGLLAALRDPDVQRGLGFFISVLKNLGTCLAAKK
;
A
#
# COMPACT_ATOMS: atom_id res chain seq x y z
N MET A 1 26.26 36.42 29.95
CA MET A 1 25.29 36.98 28.99
C MET A 1 25.56 36.29 27.66
N SER A 2 24.52 35.71 27.07
CA SER A 2 24.62 34.72 25.98
C SER A 2 24.79 35.40 24.62
N SER A 3 25.57 34.81 23.70
CA SER A 3 25.78 35.31 22.31
C SER A 3 24.46 35.53 21.53
N ALA A 4 23.37 34.91 21.97
CA ALA A 4 22.03 35.15 21.45
C ALA A 4 21.48 36.55 21.83
N GLU A 5 21.75 37.04 23.03
CA GLU A 5 21.26 38.34 23.53
C GLU A 5 21.91 39.51 22.76
N GLU A 6 23.21 39.39 22.49
CA GLU A 6 23.97 40.42 21.75
C GLU A 6 23.58 40.49 20.26
N ARG A 7 23.19 39.35 19.68
CA ARG A 7 22.63 39.27 18.33
C ARG A 7 21.21 39.83 18.25
N LEU A 8 20.40 39.60 19.28
CA LEU A 8 19.06 40.18 19.40
C LEU A 8 19.13 41.70 19.52
N ILE A 9 20.03 42.23 20.35
CA ILE A 9 20.20 43.68 20.54
C ILE A 9 20.66 44.35 19.23
N LYS A 10 21.64 43.77 18.52
CA LYS A 10 22.08 44.29 17.21
C LYS A 10 21.02 44.17 16.11
N ALA A 11 20.16 43.16 16.16
CA ALA A 11 19.06 43.02 15.22
C ALA A 11 17.97 44.09 15.48
N LEU A 12 17.71 44.39 16.76
CA LEU A 12 16.71 45.39 17.20
C LEU A 12 17.09 46.85 16.92
N GLU A 13 18.37 47.14 16.68
CA GLU A 13 18.84 48.47 16.24
C GLU A 13 18.55 48.76 14.75
N ASN A 14 18.07 47.78 13.99
CA ASN A 14 17.78 47.94 12.58
C ASN A 14 16.37 48.56 12.40
N PRO A 15 16.22 49.78 11.86
CA PRO A 15 14.92 50.46 11.77
C PRO A 15 13.88 49.67 10.95
N LYS A 16 14.34 48.89 9.95
CA LYS A 16 13.47 47.98 9.18
C LYS A 16 12.93 46.83 10.02
N LEU A 17 13.67 46.37 11.03
CA LEU A 17 13.22 45.30 11.91
C LEU A 17 12.19 45.82 12.91
N GLN A 18 12.32 47.07 13.36
CA GLN A 18 11.32 47.71 14.24
C GLN A 18 10.00 47.94 13.51
N GLU A 19 10.05 48.41 12.26
CA GLU A 19 8.87 48.59 11.42
C GLU A 19 8.22 47.24 11.09
N ALA A 20 9.02 46.23 10.73
CA ALA A 20 8.53 44.87 10.54
C ALA A 20 7.94 44.29 11.82
N LEU A 21 8.54 44.51 13.00
CA LEU A 21 8.02 44.07 14.30
C LEU A 21 6.74 44.80 14.69
N ALA A 22 6.59 46.07 14.33
CA ALA A 22 5.35 46.83 14.54
C ALA A 22 4.23 46.28 13.66
N ASP A 23 4.48 46.06 12.35
CA ASP A 23 3.54 45.41 11.43
C ASP A 23 3.19 43.98 11.88
N LEU A 24 4.18 43.25 12.42
CA LEU A 24 4.01 41.90 12.93
C LEU A 24 3.23 41.88 14.25
N ALA A 25 3.41 42.89 15.10
CA ALA A 25 2.67 43.08 16.34
C ALA A 25 1.23 43.50 16.07
N GLU A 26 0.98 44.34 15.06
CA GLU A 26 -0.36 44.69 14.58
C GLU A 26 -1.10 43.48 14.00
N ARG A 27 -0.36 42.51 13.47
CA ARG A 27 -0.87 41.24 12.93
C ARG A 27 -0.60 40.06 13.84
N ALA A 28 -0.26 40.31 15.11
CA ALA A 28 0.12 39.26 16.06
C ALA A 28 -0.99 38.21 16.24
N ASP A 29 -2.24 38.63 16.10
CA ASP A 29 -3.41 37.75 16.14
C ASP A 29 -3.40 36.73 14.99
N ILE A 30 -3.06 37.17 13.77
CA ILE A 30 -2.97 36.31 12.58
C ILE A 30 -1.82 35.31 12.73
N LEU A 31 -0.68 35.75 13.27
CA LEU A 31 0.42 34.83 13.56
C LEU A 31 0.08 33.83 14.64
N ARG A 32 -0.65 34.26 15.69
CA ARG A 32 -1.11 33.35 16.73
C ARG A 32 -2.05 32.30 16.15
N ASP A 33 -2.96 32.69 15.27
CA ASP A 33 -3.89 31.77 14.61
C ASP A 33 -3.17 30.85 13.63
N LEU A 34 -2.20 31.35 12.86
CA LEU A 34 -1.41 30.54 11.94
C LEU A 34 -0.54 29.54 12.69
N VAL A 35 0.10 29.96 13.79
CA VAL A 35 0.89 29.08 14.67
C VAL A 35 -0.01 28.05 15.34
N ASN A 36 -1.20 28.43 15.81
CA ASN A 36 -2.17 27.49 16.38
C ASN A 36 -2.67 26.49 15.34
N THR A 37 -2.98 26.94 14.12
CA THR A 37 -3.42 26.07 13.01
C THR A 37 -2.31 25.09 12.63
N LEU A 38 -1.06 25.57 12.52
CA LEU A 38 0.09 24.71 12.24
C LEU A 38 0.37 23.73 13.39
N TRP A 39 0.14 24.15 14.64
CA TRP A 39 0.28 23.29 15.80
C TRP A 39 -0.83 22.23 15.87
N GLU A 40 -2.07 22.58 15.52
CA GLU A 40 -3.20 21.65 15.38
C GLU A 40 -2.96 20.67 14.23
N PHE A 41 -2.41 21.11 13.09
CA PHE A 41 -2.05 20.24 11.97
C PHE A 41 -0.94 19.25 12.33
N LYS A 42 0.04 19.68 13.13
CA LYS A 42 1.08 18.79 13.67
C LYS A 42 0.52 17.83 14.72
N ARG A 43 -0.38 18.29 15.58
CA ARG A 43 -0.99 17.46 16.65
C ARG A 43 -2.01 16.46 16.10
N SER A 44 -2.69 16.78 15.01
CA SER A 44 -3.67 15.91 14.35
C SER A 44 -3.05 14.83 13.47
N GLY A 45 -1.74 14.84 13.25
CA GLY A 45 -1.05 13.86 12.39
C GLY A 45 -1.24 14.11 10.89
N VAL A 46 -2.02 15.13 10.49
CA VAL A 46 -2.26 15.48 9.08
C VAL A 46 -0.95 15.81 8.35
N LEU A 47 0.02 16.40 9.05
CA LEU A 47 1.33 16.68 8.47
C LEU A 47 2.11 15.38 8.18
N ASP A 48 2.02 14.39 9.06
CA ASP A 48 2.63 13.06 8.86
C ASP A 48 1.91 12.29 7.74
N ASP A 49 0.59 12.39 7.65
CA ASP A 49 -0.20 11.82 6.55
C ASP A 49 0.15 12.46 5.20
N LEU A 50 0.35 13.78 5.16
CA LEU A 50 0.74 14.48 3.94
C LEU A 50 2.18 14.14 3.50
N LEU A 51 3.08 13.96 4.47
CA LEU A 51 4.44 13.49 4.21
C LEU A 51 4.46 12.05 3.70
N ASN A 52 3.63 11.18 4.27
CA ASN A 52 3.44 9.81 3.80
C ASN A 52 2.83 9.79 2.40
N ALA A 53 1.79 10.59 2.14
CA ALA A 53 1.19 10.71 0.82
C ALA A 53 2.19 11.21 -0.23
N ALA A 54 3.03 12.19 0.10
CA ALA A 54 4.09 12.68 -0.78
C ALA A 54 5.18 11.62 -1.04
N ALA A 55 5.55 10.84 -0.03
CA ALA A 55 6.49 9.73 -0.17
C ALA A 55 5.92 8.60 -1.06
N THR A 56 4.63 8.27 -0.88
CA THR A 56 3.91 7.35 -1.75
C THR A 56 3.86 7.88 -3.18
N LEU A 57 3.52 9.15 -3.39
CA LEU A 57 3.48 9.75 -4.73
C LEU A 57 4.82 9.62 -5.46
N ARG A 58 5.94 9.88 -4.77
CA ARG A 58 7.30 9.68 -5.29
C ARG A 58 7.57 8.22 -5.69
N PHE A 59 7.13 7.27 -4.88
CA PHE A 59 7.23 5.84 -5.22
C PHE A 59 6.43 5.50 -6.48
N PHE A 60 5.24 6.08 -6.66
CA PHE A 60 4.46 5.90 -7.88
C PHE A 60 5.12 6.55 -9.10
N THR A 61 5.67 7.76 -8.96
CA THR A 61 6.29 8.47 -10.09
C THR A 61 7.67 7.94 -10.47
N GLU A 62 8.47 7.52 -9.50
CA GLU A 62 9.87 7.09 -9.72
C GLU A 62 10.03 5.56 -9.68
N GLY A 63 9.26 4.87 -8.83
CA GLY A 63 9.37 3.42 -8.63
C GLY A 63 8.63 2.57 -9.67
N ILE A 64 7.47 3.02 -10.15
CA ILE A 64 6.69 2.29 -11.18
C ILE A 64 7.31 2.48 -12.58
N LEU A 65 7.97 3.62 -12.81
CA LEU A 65 8.73 3.87 -14.04
C LEU A 65 10.13 3.24 -14.01
N SER A 66 10.49 2.52 -12.95
CA SER A 66 11.75 1.80 -12.90
C SER A 66 11.76 0.65 -13.93
N LYS A 67 12.91 0.46 -14.58
CA LYS A 67 13.11 -0.64 -15.53
C LYS A 67 12.88 -2.00 -14.87
N ASP A 68 13.23 -2.14 -13.59
CA ASP A 68 13.03 -3.36 -12.82
C ASP A 68 11.55 -3.69 -12.62
N PHE A 69 10.70 -2.68 -12.39
CA PHE A 69 9.26 -2.89 -12.31
C PHE A 69 8.67 -3.26 -13.68
N MET A 70 9.05 -2.54 -14.74
CA MET A 70 8.62 -2.87 -16.11
C MET A 70 9.08 -4.26 -16.55
N GLU A 71 10.29 -4.68 -16.22
CA GLU A 71 10.81 -6.01 -16.57
C GLU A 71 10.08 -7.12 -15.81
N LYS A 72 9.72 -6.88 -14.54
CA LYS A 72 8.89 -7.82 -13.76
C LYS A 72 7.46 -7.90 -14.29
N VAL A 73 6.87 -6.77 -14.69
CA VAL A 73 5.53 -6.73 -15.32
C VAL A 73 5.55 -7.41 -16.69
N ALA A 74 6.59 -7.20 -17.50
CA ALA A 74 6.77 -7.87 -18.79
C ALA A 74 6.95 -9.38 -18.63
N LYS A 75 7.75 -9.83 -17.64
CA LYS A 75 7.87 -11.26 -17.31
C LYS A 75 6.56 -11.86 -16.81
N LEU A 76 5.78 -11.11 -16.03
CA LEU A 76 4.45 -11.52 -15.60
C LEU A 76 3.49 -11.62 -16.79
N GLN A 77 3.56 -10.69 -17.75
CA GLN A 77 2.81 -10.74 -19.00
C GLN A 77 3.19 -11.95 -19.86
N ASP A 78 4.49 -12.24 -20.01
CA ASP A 78 4.94 -13.40 -20.79
C ASP A 78 4.54 -14.72 -20.13
N VAL A 79 4.64 -14.81 -18.79
CA VAL A 79 4.14 -15.95 -18.04
C VAL A 79 2.62 -16.02 -18.12
N ALA A 80 1.89 -14.91 -18.07
CA ALA A 80 0.44 -14.87 -18.20
C ALA A 80 -0.05 -15.18 -19.61
N LEU A 81 0.72 -14.85 -20.65
CA LEU A 81 0.44 -15.21 -22.05
C LEU A 81 0.77 -16.69 -22.29
N VAL A 82 1.90 -17.19 -21.81
CA VAL A 82 2.27 -18.61 -21.97
C VAL A 82 1.41 -19.52 -21.09
N ALA A 83 1.14 -19.13 -19.85
CA ALA A 83 0.17 -19.83 -19.01
C ALA A 83 -1.24 -19.64 -19.53
N GLY A 84 -1.61 -18.44 -20.00
CA GLY A 84 -2.93 -18.12 -20.56
C GLY A 84 -3.22 -18.91 -21.82
N VAL A 85 -2.28 -19.10 -22.74
CA VAL A 85 -2.48 -19.90 -23.97
C VAL A 85 -2.57 -21.40 -23.64
N ASN A 86 -1.83 -21.88 -22.64
CA ASN A 86 -1.91 -23.28 -22.20
C ASN A 86 -3.14 -23.56 -21.29
N MET A 87 -3.60 -22.57 -20.53
CA MET A 87 -4.83 -22.63 -19.71
C MET A 87 -6.09 -22.36 -20.56
N ALA A 88 -5.98 -21.58 -21.65
CA ALA A 88 -7.07 -21.30 -22.59
C ALA A 88 -7.40 -22.48 -23.50
N GLN A 89 -6.59 -23.55 -23.50
CA GLN A 89 -6.98 -24.80 -24.15
C GLN A 89 -8.18 -25.46 -23.45
N ASP A 90 -8.47 -25.07 -22.20
CA ASP A 90 -9.57 -25.60 -21.40
C ASP A 90 -10.31 -24.45 -20.69
N VAL A 91 -10.88 -23.53 -21.50
CA VAL A 91 -11.63 -22.34 -21.06
C VAL A 91 -12.68 -22.68 -20.00
N ALA A 92 -13.27 -23.88 -20.05
CA ALA A 92 -14.23 -24.38 -19.09
C ALA A 92 -13.68 -24.47 -17.65
N LYS A 93 -12.39 -24.78 -17.47
CA LYS A 93 -11.76 -24.84 -16.14
C LYS A 93 -11.51 -23.44 -15.56
N VAL A 94 -11.18 -22.49 -16.42
CA VAL A 94 -10.99 -21.09 -16.03
C VAL A 94 -12.34 -20.47 -15.64
N ASP A 95 -13.38 -20.72 -16.44
CA ASP A 95 -14.76 -20.25 -16.16
C ASP A 95 -15.35 -20.86 -14.88
N CYS A 96 -15.08 -22.15 -14.65
CA CYS A 96 -15.47 -22.83 -13.41
C CYS A 96 -14.77 -22.20 -12.18
N LEU A 97 -13.48 -21.86 -12.30
CA LEU A 97 -12.72 -21.22 -11.23
C LEU A 97 -13.23 -19.81 -10.93
N THR A 98 -13.48 -19.00 -11.96
CA THR A 98 -14.01 -17.63 -11.78
C THR A 98 -15.41 -17.66 -11.17
N HIS A 99 -16.28 -18.57 -11.63
CA HIS A 99 -17.60 -18.76 -11.05
C HIS A 99 -17.53 -19.21 -9.57
N ALA A 100 -16.65 -20.16 -9.24
CA ALA A 100 -16.46 -20.62 -7.88
C ALA A 100 -15.99 -19.52 -6.92
N VAL A 101 -15.09 -18.62 -7.39
CA VAL A 101 -14.63 -17.46 -6.61
C VAL A 101 -15.75 -16.44 -6.45
N ALA A 102 -16.52 -16.16 -7.50
CA ALA A 102 -17.64 -15.22 -7.44
C ALA A 102 -18.77 -15.71 -6.51
N ALA A 103 -18.96 -17.02 -6.40
CA ALA A 103 -19.96 -17.64 -5.54
C ALA A 103 -19.47 -17.93 -4.11
N ALA A 104 -18.21 -17.63 -3.78
CA ALA A 104 -17.64 -17.91 -2.46
C ALA A 104 -17.97 -16.79 -1.46
N ASP A 105 -18.74 -17.13 -0.42
CA ASP A 105 -19.02 -16.21 0.69
C ASP A 105 -17.92 -16.27 1.76
N ALA A 106 -17.15 -15.19 1.89
CA ALA A 106 -16.06 -15.07 2.86
C ALA A 106 -16.51 -14.87 4.31
N ASP A 107 -17.77 -14.49 4.54
CA ASP A 107 -18.29 -14.14 5.88
C ASP A 107 -18.80 -15.36 6.67
N LYS A 108 -18.89 -16.53 6.05
CA LYS A 108 -19.45 -17.72 6.70
C LYS A 108 -18.42 -18.40 7.61
N GLN A 109 -18.44 -18.04 8.89
CA GLN A 109 -17.60 -18.69 9.91
C GLN A 109 -18.04 -20.14 10.14
N VAL A 110 -17.13 -21.08 9.91
CA VAL A 110 -17.35 -22.52 10.17
C VAL A 110 -16.76 -22.91 11.53
N GLY A 111 -17.60 -23.46 12.41
CA GLY A 111 -17.12 -24.05 13.68
C GLY A 111 -16.43 -25.41 13.47
N LEU A 112 -15.79 -25.95 14.51
CA LEU A 112 -15.06 -27.23 14.47
C LEU A 112 -15.86 -28.41 13.89
N MET A 113 -17.14 -28.54 14.27
CA MET A 113 -18.02 -29.57 13.72
C MET A 113 -18.42 -29.29 12.26
N GLY A 114 -18.57 -28.01 11.90
CA GLY A 114 -18.82 -27.59 10.52
C GLY A 114 -17.64 -27.88 9.61
N LEU A 115 -16.41 -27.72 10.12
CA LEU A 115 -15.20 -28.07 9.38
C LEU A 115 -15.09 -29.58 9.15
N LEU A 116 -15.38 -30.40 10.17
CA LEU A 116 -15.35 -31.86 10.02
C LEU A 116 -16.44 -32.36 9.06
N ALA A 117 -17.63 -31.73 9.09
CA ALA A 117 -18.68 -32.00 8.13
C ALA A 117 -18.26 -31.58 6.70
N ALA A 118 -17.65 -30.41 6.55
CA ALA A 118 -17.13 -29.94 5.26
C ALA A 118 -16.02 -30.87 4.71
N LEU A 119 -15.12 -31.39 5.55
CA LEU A 119 -14.11 -32.35 5.10
C LEU A 119 -14.70 -33.73 4.71
N ARG A 120 -15.89 -34.07 5.22
CA ARG A 120 -16.64 -35.27 4.82
C ARG A 120 -17.58 -35.04 3.64
N ASP A 121 -17.74 -33.79 3.22
CA ASP A 121 -18.57 -33.44 2.08
C ASP A 121 -17.95 -33.98 0.78
N PRO A 122 -18.73 -34.67 -0.07
CA PRO A 122 -18.22 -35.27 -1.29
C PRO A 122 -17.69 -34.25 -2.31
N ASP A 123 -18.18 -33.02 -2.32
CA ASP A 123 -17.73 -31.96 -3.23
C ASP A 123 -16.38 -31.38 -2.76
N VAL A 124 -16.23 -31.18 -1.45
CA VAL A 124 -14.96 -30.75 -0.84
C VAL A 124 -13.87 -31.80 -1.03
N GLN A 125 -14.20 -33.08 -0.88
CA GLN A 125 -13.26 -34.18 -1.14
C GLN A 125 -12.80 -34.23 -2.60
N ARG A 126 -13.70 -33.98 -3.56
CA ARG A 126 -13.33 -33.87 -4.99
C ARG A 126 -12.38 -32.70 -5.22
N GLY A 127 -12.63 -31.54 -4.61
CA GLY A 127 -11.75 -30.38 -4.68
C GLY A 127 -10.36 -30.63 -4.08
N LEU A 128 -10.30 -31.23 -2.88
CA LEU A 128 -9.05 -31.63 -2.23
C LEU A 128 -8.25 -32.65 -3.07
N GLY A 129 -8.93 -33.64 -3.65
CA GLY A 129 -8.30 -34.61 -4.55
C GLY A 129 -7.70 -33.97 -5.80
N PHE A 130 -8.38 -32.99 -6.39
CA PHE A 130 -7.84 -32.19 -7.49
C PHE A 130 -6.62 -31.37 -7.03
N PHE A 131 -6.70 -30.69 -5.90
CA PHE A 131 -5.61 -29.89 -5.36
C PHE A 131 -4.35 -30.73 -5.08
N ILE A 132 -4.50 -31.90 -4.45
CA ILE A 132 -3.41 -32.84 -4.20
C ILE A 132 -2.80 -33.31 -5.53
N SER A 133 -3.63 -33.59 -6.53
CA SER A 133 -3.17 -33.95 -7.88
C SER A 133 -2.34 -32.84 -8.53
N VAL A 134 -2.77 -31.58 -8.41
CA VAL A 134 -2.01 -30.41 -8.90
C VAL A 134 -0.66 -30.31 -8.19
N LEU A 135 -0.65 -30.40 -6.85
CA LEU A 135 0.57 -30.34 -6.05
C LEU A 135 1.56 -31.47 -6.43
N LYS A 136 1.06 -32.68 -6.68
CA LYS A 136 1.89 -33.81 -7.10
C LYS A 136 2.56 -33.54 -8.44
N ASN A 137 1.81 -33.06 -9.43
CA ASN A 137 2.34 -32.73 -10.75
C ASN A 137 3.34 -31.55 -10.70
N LEU A 138 3.08 -30.56 -9.85
CA LEU A 138 4.00 -29.46 -9.61
C LEU A 138 5.32 -29.97 -9.00
N GLY A 139 5.23 -30.85 -8.01
CA GLY A 139 6.40 -31.49 -7.40
C GLY A 139 7.23 -32.27 -8.42
N THR A 140 6.60 -33.04 -9.32
CA THR A 140 7.33 -33.75 -10.39
C THR A 140 7.96 -32.81 -11.41
N CYS A 141 7.32 -31.70 -11.77
CA CYS A 141 7.88 -30.70 -12.68
C CYS A 141 9.11 -30.01 -12.07
N LEU A 142 9.02 -29.62 -10.80
CA LEU A 142 10.13 -29.00 -10.07
C LEU A 142 11.28 -29.97 -9.83
N ALA A 143 10.99 -31.26 -9.60
CA ALA A 143 12.00 -32.30 -9.47
C ALA A 143 12.70 -32.63 -10.80
N ALA A 144 11.99 -32.55 -11.94
CA ALA A 144 12.55 -32.76 -13.27
C ALA A 144 13.44 -31.60 -13.76
N LYS A 145 13.39 -30.44 -13.10
CA LYS A 145 14.19 -29.25 -13.42
C LYS A 145 15.50 -29.18 -12.62
N LYS A 146 15.86 -30.24 -11.90
CA LYS A 146 17.06 -30.39 -11.07
C LYS A 146 18.03 -31.37 -11.73
#